data_AF-A0A8J7MHX3-F1
#
_entry.id   AF-A0A8J7MHX3-F1
#
_cell.length_a   1.000
_cell.length_b   1.000
_cell.length_c   1.000
_cell.angle_alpha   90.00
_cell.angle_beta   90.00
_cell.angle_gamma   90.00
#
_symmetry.space_group_name_H-M   'P 1'
#
loop_
_entity.id
_entity.type
_entity.pdbx_description
1 polymer ?
#
loop_
_entity_poly.entity_id
_entity_poly.type
_entity_poly.pdbx_seq_one_letter_code
_entity_poly.pdbx_strand_id
1 'polypeptide(L)'
;MNPDVLKAMKLIKELEVLAKDNPHATALLKQKKKQLEALTGTVSKEVQKKIIDAAKAVAPNLESAPAVERANALMAVDEFRAETVTPKYDNISQAELLLGLEARINDPEGVDQSSLNLCGPAAYCVLWAKHDPEGYAKAAIDLYKKGSYTYNGKTITANTDTFDQTPLAGMSKIDWMMLSAIRHSENAFYDYNPKNDRGTAAFTTHWEMTAWISNIVGIGENRDSSPTISSVNSAINSGKTVVLLVDWGQLSKNIKKKGKEGSKKSGKPDSLINSWTGNHYIIMTKPITVNGNQITFEIWTWASRRTITLQKEYFAIAAKDAFIVDDHER
;
A
#
# COMPACT_ATOMS: atom_id res chain seq x y z
N MET A 1 12.89 42.32 4.81
CA MET A 1 12.07 41.10 4.94
C MET A 1 11.24 40.97 3.67
N ASN A 2 11.24 39.80 3.01
CA ASN A 2 10.53 39.61 1.74
C ASN A 2 9.02 39.91 1.92
N PRO A 3 8.39 40.76 1.07
CA PRO A 3 6.97 41.11 1.18
C PRO A 3 6.02 39.91 1.21
N ASP A 4 6.37 38.83 0.50
CA ASP A 4 5.56 37.61 0.45
C ASP A 4 5.69 36.79 1.74
N VAL A 5 6.84 36.83 2.39
CA VAL A 5 7.03 36.25 3.74
C VAL A 5 6.19 36.99 4.77
N LEU A 6 6.14 38.31 4.69
CA LEU A 6 5.32 39.14 5.59
C LEU A 6 3.82 38.87 5.40
N LYS A 7 3.38 38.69 4.15
CA LYS A 7 2.02 38.27 3.81
C LYS A 7 1.71 36.86 4.30
N ALA A 8 2.62 35.90 4.13
CA ALA A 8 2.44 34.54 4.60
C ALA A 8 2.31 34.46 6.12
N MET A 9 3.16 35.17 6.87
CA MET A 9 3.06 35.24 8.34
C MET A 9 1.75 35.87 8.82
N LYS A 10 1.29 36.93 8.15
CA LYS A 10 -0.02 37.53 8.44
C LYS A 10 -1.16 36.52 8.20
N LEU A 11 -1.08 35.78 7.09
CA LEU A 11 -2.10 34.80 6.72
C LEU A 11 -2.14 33.59 7.67
N ILE A 12 -0.97 33.15 8.17
CA ILE A 12 -0.87 32.12 9.21
C ILE A 12 -1.58 32.58 10.49
N LYS A 13 -1.37 33.83 10.91
CA LYS A 13 -2.03 34.39 12.09
C LYS A 13 -3.54 34.55 11.90
N GLU A 14 -3.98 34.90 10.68
CA GLU A 14 -5.41 34.93 10.34
C GLU A 14 -6.03 33.51 10.38
N LEU A 15 -5.31 32.50 9.88
CA LEU A 15 -5.71 31.09 9.93
C LEU A 15 -5.81 30.56 11.37
N GLU A 16 -4.88 30.97 12.25
CA GLU A 16 -4.91 30.65 13.69
C GLU A 16 -6.21 31.10 14.34
N VAL A 17 -6.54 32.39 14.16
CA VAL A 17 -7.73 33.01 14.72
C VAL A 17 -8.99 32.39 14.14
N LEU A 18 -9.04 32.17 12.82
CA LEU A 18 -10.16 31.54 12.14
C LEU A 18 -10.41 30.09 12.59
N ALA A 19 -9.34 29.30 12.73
CA ALA A 19 -9.44 27.90 13.16
C ALA A 19 -9.89 27.78 14.62
N LYS A 20 -9.47 28.73 15.47
CA LYS A 20 -9.82 28.78 16.89
C LYS A 20 -11.26 29.27 17.12
N ASP A 21 -11.66 30.35 16.44
CA ASP A 21 -12.90 31.07 16.76
C ASP A 21 -14.09 30.60 15.91
N ASN A 22 -13.84 29.99 14.74
CA ASN A 22 -14.89 29.49 13.85
C ASN A 22 -14.45 28.23 13.07
N PRO A 23 -14.29 27.08 13.76
CA PRO A 23 -13.77 25.84 13.15
C PRO A 23 -14.66 25.28 12.03
N HIS A 24 -15.90 25.75 11.91
CA HIS A 24 -16.85 25.32 10.86
C HIS A 24 -16.86 26.23 9.62
N ALA A 25 -16.06 27.30 9.59
CA ALA A 25 -15.89 28.18 8.42
C ALA A 25 -15.03 27.54 7.31
N THR A 26 -15.36 26.31 6.92
CA THR A 26 -14.57 25.44 6.01
C THR A 26 -14.28 26.09 4.66
N ALA A 27 -15.20 26.85 4.09
CA ALA A 27 -14.97 27.56 2.82
C ALA A 27 -13.92 28.68 2.95
N LEU A 28 -13.96 29.46 4.03
CA LEU A 28 -13.01 30.56 4.27
C LEU A 28 -11.63 30.02 4.68
N LEU A 29 -11.59 28.96 5.49
CA LEU A 29 -10.37 28.23 5.81
C LEU A 29 -9.72 27.68 4.53
N LYS A 30 -10.50 27.07 3.63
CA LYS A 30 -10.00 26.55 2.34
C LYS A 30 -9.48 27.66 1.43
N GLN A 31 -10.16 28.80 1.37
CA GLN A 31 -9.72 29.96 0.60
C GLN A 31 -8.39 30.52 1.11
N LYS A 32 -8.24 30.67 2.43
CA LYS A 32 -7.02 31.16 3.07
C LYS A 32 -5.87 30.15 2.92
N LYS A 33 -6.13 28.84 3.03
CA LYS A 33 -5.12 27.79 2.74
C LYS A 33 -4.57 27.90 1.31
N LYS A 34 -5.44 28.06 0.32
CA LYS A 34 -5.04 28.24 -1.09
C LYS A 34 -4.21 29.51 -1.32
N GLN A 35 -4.50 30.60 -0.59
CA GLN A 35 -3.71 31.83 -0.65
C GLN A 35 -2.30 31.63 -0.06
N LEU A 36 -2.16 30.82 0.99
CA LEU A 36 -0.86 30.49 1.57
C LEU A 36 -0.02 29.64 0.61
N GLU A 37 -0.63 28.61 0.01
CA GLU A 37 0.02 27.73 -0.97
C GLU A 37 0.55 28.53 -2.17
N ALA A 38 -0.25 29.46 -2.70
CA ALA A 38 0.16 30.33 -3.80
C ALA A 38 1.35 31.23 -3.44
N LEU A 39 1.43 31.72 -2.19
CA LEU A 39 2.55 32.52 -1.69
C LEU A 39 3.80 31.67 -1.43
N THR A 40 3.65 30.40 -1.03
CA THR A 40 4.79 29.52 -0.78
C THR A 40 5.56 29.13 -2.05
N GLY A 41 4.91 29.20 -3.22
CA GLY A 41 5.54 28.94 -4.51
C GLY A 41 6.45 30.08 -5.02
N THR A 42 6.40 31.28 -4.41
CA THR A 42 7.18 32.46 -4.85
C THR A 42 8.44 32.70 -4.01
N VAL A 43 8.70 31.88 -3.00
CA VAL A 43 9.83 32.03 -2.06
C VAL A 43 10.83 30.87 -2.16
N SER A 44 12.03 31.06 -1.62
CA SER A 44 13.06 30.01 -1.65
C SER A 44 12.66 28.79 -0.83
N LYS A 45 13.16 27.60 -1.19
CA LYS A 45 12.84 26.32 -0.53
C LYS A 45 13.08 26.32 0.99
N GLU A 46 14.12 27.02 1.46
CA GLU A 46 14.41 27.16 2.88
C GLU A 46 13.35 28.00 3.62
N VAL A 47 12.84 29.03 2.95
CA VAL A 47 11.78 29.90 3.48
C VAL A 47 10.43 29.19 3.42
N GLN A 48 10.17 28.42 2.35
CA GLN A 48 9.00 27.56 2.23
C GLN A 48 8.90 26.58 3.40
N LYS A 49 10.01 25.91 3.75
CA LYS A 49 10.07 25.00 4.91
C LYS A 49 9.70 25.69 6.22
N LYS A 50 10.27 26.87 6.50
CA LYS A 50 9.98 27.66 7.71
C LYS A 50 8.51 28.11 7.79
N ILE A 51 7.89 28.43 6.65
CA ILE A 51 6.46 28.81 6.58
C ILE A 51 5.56 27.59 6.87
N ILE A 52 5.90 26.42 6.31
CA ILE A 52 5.16 25.17 6.54
C ILE A 52 5.26 24.75 8.02
N ASP A 53 6.45 24.81 8.60
CA ASP A 53 6.68 24.44 10.01
C ASP A 53 5.90 25.37 10.95
N ALA A 54 5.87 26.68 10.66
CA ALA A 54 5.07 27.65 11.40
C ALA A 54 3.55 27.43 11.24
N ALA A 55 3.08 27.03 10.05
CA ALA A 55 1.68 26.71 9.82
C ALA A 55 1.24 25.44 10.57
N LYS A 56 2.10 24.42 10.64
CA LYS A 56 1.86 23.17 11.38
C LYS A 56 1.72 23.38 12.88
N ALA A 57 2.54 24.26 13.45
CA ALA A 57 2.49 24.59 14.88
C ALA A 57 1.16 25.27 15.30
N VAL A 58 0.49 25.90 14.34
CA VAL A 58 -0.66 26.78 14.57
C VAL A 58 -1.98 26.11 14.19
N ALA A 59 -1.95 25.17 13.24
CA ALA A 59 -3.09 24.34 12.85
C ALA A 59 -2.64 22.87 12.79
N PRO A 60 -2.70 22.10 13.89
CA PRO A 60 -2.24 20.72 13.93
C PRO A 60 -2.99 19.76 12.97
N ASN A 61 -4.05 20.24 12.31
CA ASN A 61 -4.74 19.58 11.21
C ASN A 61 -4.37 20.20 9.83
N LEU A 62 -3.09 20.49 9.58
CA LEU A 62 -2.56 20.35 8.22
C LEU A 62 -2.70 18.86 7.87
N GLU A 63 -3.28 18.55 6.70
CA GLU A 63 -3.65 17.17 6.34
C GLU A 63 -2.49 16.19 6.59
N SER A 64 -2.82 14.96 7.00
CA SER A 64 -1.83 13.92 7.33
C SER A 64 -0.81 13.74 6.19
N ALA A 65 0.45 13.41 6.51
CA ALA A 65 1.48 13.17 5.49
C ALA A 65 1.01 12.29 4.30
N PRO A 66 0.17 11.25 4.51
CA PRO A 66 -0.44 10.49 3.40
C PRO A 66 -1.34 11.28 2.43
N ALA A 67 -1.96 12.39 2.83
CA ALA A 67 -2.80 13.20 1.94
C ALA A 67 -1.97 14.08 1.00
N VAL A 68 -0.92 14.72 1.53
CA VAL A 68 0.03 15.50 0.73
C VAL A 68 0.77 14.61 -0.26
N GLU A 69 1.22 13.44 0.18
CA GLU A 69 1.89 12.48 -0.70
C GLU A 69 0.96 11.94 -1.78
N ARG A 70 -0.34 11.73 -1.49
CA ARG A 70 -1.33 11.40 -2.54
C ARG A 70 -1.48 12.53 -3.54
N ALA A 71 -1.51 13.79 -3.10
CA ALA A 71 -1.58 14.93 -4.01
C ALA A 71 -0.34 15.00 -4.90
N ASN A 72 0.86 14.83 -4.35
CA ASN A 72 2.10 14.78 -5.12
C ASN A 72 2.12 13.60 -6.11
N ALA A 73 1.61 12.44 -5.71
CA ALA A 73 1.48 11.29 -6.59
C ALA A 73 0.57 11.59 -7.79
N LEU A 74 -0.59 12.20 -7.55
CA LEU A 74 -1.51 12.60 -8.61
C LEU A 74 -0.92 13.71 -9.51
N MET A 75 -0.15 14.64 -8.94
CA MET A 75 0.59 15.63 -9.75
C MET A 75 1.61 14.95 -10.67
N ALA A 76 2.37 13.97 -10.17
CA ALA A 76 3.32 13.22 -11.00
C ALA A 76 2.62 12.44 -12.13
N VAL A 77 1.41 11.92 -11.86
CA VAL A 77 0.55 11.29 -12.89
C VAL A 77 0.12 12.30 -13.95
N ASP A 78 -0.33 13.49 -13.55
CA ASP A 78 -0.76 14.55 -14.47
C ASP A 78 0.40 15.10 -15.31
N GLU A 79 1.57 15.28 -14.71
CA GLU A 79 2.80 15.64 -15.42
C GLU A 79 3.15 14.57 -16.46
N PHE A 80 3.15 13.29 -16.06
CA PHE A 80 3.45 12.19 -16.96
C PHE A 80 2.41 12.05 -18.08
N ARG A 81 1.13 12.38 -17.83
CA ARG A 81 0.07 12.39 -18.84
C ARG A 81 0.36 13.33 -20.01
N ALA A 82 1.06 14.43 -19.77
CA ALA A 82 1.44 15.40 -20.80
C ALA A 82 2.71 14.99 -21.57
N GLU A 83 3.47 14.00 -21.08
CA GLU A 83 4.68 13.52 -21.74
C GLU A 83 4.37 12.60 -22.93
N THR A 84 5.18 12.71 -23.98
CA THR A 84 5.24 11.72 -25.05
C THR A 84 6.45 10.82 -24.83
N VAL A 85 6.21 9.53 -24.57
CA VAL A 85 7.27 8.54 -24.32
C VAL A 85 7.06 7.30 -25.19
N THR A 86 8.15 6.68 -25.63
CA THR A 86 8.11 5.32 -26.14
C THR A 86 8.22 4.37 -24.94
N PRO A 87 7.18 3.58 -24.62
CA PRO A 87 7.21 2.72 -23.45
C PRO A 87 8.13 1.51 -23.66
N LYS A 88 8.54 0.87 -22.56
CA LYS A 88 9.12 -0.49 -22.62
C LYS A 88 8.08 -1.59 -22.77
N TYR A 89 6.82 -1.28 -22.47
CA TYR A 89 5.70 -2.21 -22.53
C TYR A 89 4.89 -1.95 -23.80
N ASP A 90 5.13 -2.72 -24.85
CA ASP A 90 4.44 -2.58 -26.15
C ASP A 90 2.93 -2.86 -26.06
N ASN A 91 2.50 -3.59 -25.02
CA ASN A 91 1.14 -4.06 -24.82
C ASN A 91 0.37 -3.30 -23.71
N ILE A 92 0.95 -2.22 -23.18
CA ILE A 92 0.30 -1.36 -22.18
C ILE A 92 0.35 0.08 -22.72
N SER A 93 -0.81 0.65 -23.00
CA SER A 93 -0.87 2.06 -23.37
C SER A 93 -0.64 2.97 -22.16
N GLN A 94 -0.11 4.17 -22.40
CA GLN A 94 0.10 5.18 -21.35
C GLN A 94 -1.23 5.52 -20.65
N ALA A 95 -2.34 5.56 -21.38
CA ALA A 95 -3.67 5.80 -20.84
C ALA A 95 -4.13 4.69 -19.87
N GLU A 96 -3.90 3.42 -20.20
CA GLU A 96 -4.22 2.30 -19.31
C GLU A 96 -3.35 2.32 -18.05
N LEU A 97 -2.07 2.68 -18.17
CA LEU A 97 -1.20 2.83 -17.01
C LEU A 97 -1.70 3.94 -16.08
N LEU A 98 -1.96 5.13 -16.62
CA LEU A 98 -2.41 6.29 -15.84
C LEU A 98 -3.71 5.99 -15.10
N LEU A 99 -4.69 5.40 -15.78
CA LEU A 99 -5.97 5.01 -15.18
C LEU A 99 -5.78 3.99 -14.04
N GLY A 100 -4.91 3.00 -14.25
CA GLY A 100 -4.57 2.03 -13.21
C GLY A 100 -3.88 2.69 -12.02
N LEU A 101 -2.92 3.59 -12.27
CA LEU A 101 -2.15 4.27 -11.25
C LEU A 101 -3.01 5.20 -10.39
N GLU A 102 -3.88 6.01 -11.00
CA GLU A 102 -4.86 6.83 -10.29
C GLU A 102 -5.77 5.99 -9.41
N ALA A 103 -6.23 4.84 -9.92
CA ALA A 103 -7.08 3.95 -9.15
C ALA A 103 -6.37 3.42 -7.89
N ARG A 104 -5.07 3.08 -7.94
CA ARG A 104 -4.31 2.58 -6.79
C ARG A 104 -3.85 3.68 -5.81
N ILE A 105 -3.58 4.88 -6.31
CA ILE A 105 -3.29 6.03 -5.43
C ILE A 105 -4.54 6.39 -4.59
N ASN A 106 -5.72 6.36 -5.22
CA ASN A 106 -6.98 6.67 -4.55
C ASN A 106 -7.50 5.51 -3.69
N ASP A 107 -7.33 4.28 -4.16
CA ASP A 107 -7.71 3.06 -3.45
C ASP A 107 -6.58 2.01 -3.52
N PRO A 108 -5.63 2.04 -2.56
CA PRO A 108 -4.52 1.08 -2.51
C PRO A 108 -5.00 -0.37 -2.39
N GLU A 109 -6.14 -0.63 -1.76
CA GLU A 109 -6.72 -1.97 -1.65
C GLU A 109 -7.27 -2.49 -3.00
N GLY A 110 -7.26 -1.68 -4.05
CA GLY A 110 -7.63 -2.11 -5.40
C GLY A 110 -6.59 -3.02 -6.08
N VAL A 111 -5.36 -3.16 -5.55
CA VAL A 111 -4.29 -3.97 -6.16
C VAL A 111 -4.76 -5.42 -6.33
N ASP A 112 -4.75 -5.93 -7.57
CA ASP A 112 -5.23 -7.27 -7.88
C ASP A 112 -4.13 -8.15 -8.50
N GLN A 113 -3.80 -9.23 -7.81
CA GLN A 113 -2.91 -10.28 -8.31
C GLN A 113 -3.62 -11.26 -9.26
N SER A 114 -4.95 -11.18 -9.42
CA SER A 114 -5.76 -12.11 -10.20
C SER A 114 -5.48 -13.57 -9.79
N SER A 115 -5.35 -14.49 -10.75
CA SER A 115 -4.96 -15.88 -10.53
C SER A 115 -3.46 -16.11 -10.34
N LEU A 116 -2.65 -15.04 -10.25
CA LEU A 116 -1.22 -15.14 -10.02
C LEU A 116 -0.94 -15.45 -8.55
N ASN A 117 0.07 -16.29 -8.30
CA ASN A 117 0.55 -16.60 -6.95
C ASN A 117 1.47 -15.49 -6.40
N LEU A 118 1.04 -14.22 -6.54
CA LEU A 118 1.79 -13.00 -6.20
C LEU A 118 1.18 -12.26 -5.01
N CYS A 119 0.74 -12.98 -3.99
CA CYS A 119 0.11 -12.37 -2.80
C CYS A 119 1.08 -11.52 -1.99
N GLY A 120 2.37 -11.90 -1.96
CA GLY A 120 3.43 -11.11 -1.34
C GLY A 120 3.61 -9.75 -2.03
N PRO A 121 3.94 -9.70 -3.34
CA PRO A 121 4.05 -8.43 -4.06
C PRO A 121 2.77 -7.60 -4.00
N ALA A 122 1.60 -8.25 -4.01
CA ALA A 122 0.32 -7.55 -3.95
C ALA A 122 0.14 -6.86 -2.59
N ALA A 123 0.36 -7.56 -1.49
CA ALA A 123 0.31 -6.97 -0.15
C ALA A 123 1.34 -5.83 0.00
N TYR A 124 2.55 -6.02 -0.53
CA TYR A 124 3.57 -4.97 -0.54
C TYR A 124 3.14 -3.72 -1.34
N CYS A 125 2.58 -3.88 -2.54
CA CYS A 125 2.07 -2.76 -3.34
C CYS A 125 0.91 -2.02 -2.64
N VAL A 126 0.02 -2.72 -1.93
CA VAL A 126 -1.03 -2.07 -1.11
C VAL A 126 -0.39 -1.19 -0.04
N LEU A 127 0.59 -1.72 0.70
CA LEU A 127 1.30 -0.95 1.72
C LEU A 127 2.02 0.25 1.11
N TRP A 128 2.75 0.04 0.01
CA TRP A 128 3.51 1.10 -0.63
C TRP A 128 2.60 2.23 -1.13
N ALA A 129 1.53 1.91 -1.88
CA ALA A 129 0.56 2.91 -2.33
C ALA A 129 -0.21 3.59 -1.17
N LYS A 130 -0.35 2.92 -0.02
CA LYS A 130 -0.99 3.49 1.16
C LYS A 130 -0.12 4.49 1.91
N HIS A 131 1.17 4.17 2.05
CA HIS A 131 2.08 4.83 2.97
C HIS A 131 3.13 5.73 2.29
N ASP A 132 3.49 5.46 1.03
CA ASP A 132 4.28 6.34 0.17
C ASP A 132 3.72 6.31 -1.28
N PRO A 133 2.53 6.88 -1.50
CA PRO A 133 1.88 6.91 -2.82
C PRO A 133 2.72 7.66 -3.86
N GLU A 134 3.52 8.65 -3.46
CA GLU A 134 4.40 9.39 -4.36
C GLU A 134 5.53 8.50 -4.88
N GLY A 135 6.22 7.80 -3.97
CA GLY A 135 7.25 6.83 -4.33
C GLY A 135 6.70 5.69 -5.20
N TYR A 136 5.52 5.17 -4.86
CA TYR A 136 4.84 4.15 -5.65
C TYR A 136 4.55 4.64 -7.09
N ALA A 137 4.00 5.85 -7.24
CA ALA A 137 3.68 6.43 -8.54
C ALA A 137 4.92 6.65 -9.40
N LYS A 138 5.99 7.24 -8.83
CA LYS A 138 7.26 7.46 -9.54
C LYS A 138 7.88 6.14 -9.97
N ALA A 139 7.87 5.11 -9.11
CA ALA A 139 8.38 3.79 -9.44
C ALA A 139 7.62 3.16 -10.62
N ALA A 140 6.29 3.24 -10.62
CA ALA A 140 5.48 2.71 -11.71
C ALA A 140 5.72 3.45 -13.05
N ILE A 141 5.82 4.78 -13.01
CA ILE A 141 6.11 5.59 -14.21
C ILE A 141 7.50 5.25 -14.76
N ASP A 142 8.51 5.16 -13.88
CA ASP A 142 9.87 4.81 -14.29
C ASP A 142 9.94 3.39 -14.86
N LEU A 143 9.27 2.43 -14.22
CA LEU A 143 9.18 1.06 -14.72
C LEU A 143 8.60 1.02 -16.13
N TYR A 144 7.52 1.77 -16.39
CA TYR A 144 6.91 1.85 -17.70
C TYR A 144 7.81 2.47 -18.77
N LYS A 145 8.48 3.57 -18.42
CA LYS A 145 9.35 4.33 -19.33
C LYS A 145 10.66 3.59 -19.63
N LYS A 146 11.26 2.97 -18.62
CA LYS A 146 12.65 2.50 -18.64
C LYS A 146 12.78 0.98 -18.56
N GLY A 147 11.74 0.29 -18.10
CA GLY A 147 11.81 -1.13 -17.74
C GLY A 147 12.45 -1.37 -16.37
N SER A 148 12.77 -0.30 -15.63
CA SER A 148 13.35 -0.36 -14.30
C SER A 148 13.06 0.92 -13.51
N TYR A 149 13.18 0.82 -12.18
CA TYR A 149 13.16 1.97 -11.28
C TYR A 149 14.17 1.77 -10.15
N THR A 150 14.58 2.87 -9.52
CA THR A 150 15.35 2.84 -8.27
C THR A 150 14.53 3.54 -7.20
N TYR A 151 14.31 2.85 -6.09
CA TYR A 151 13.57 3.38 -4.95
C TYR A 151 14.29 3.03 -3.65
N ASN A 152 14.54 4.06 -2.84
CA ASN A 152 15.25 3.97 -1.56
C ASN A 152 16.56 3.16 -1.64
N GLY A 153 17.36 3.39 -2.69
CA GLY A 153 18.64 2.72 -2.91
C GLY A 153 18.55 1.30 -3.52
N LYS A 154 17.35 0.75 -3.69
CA LYS A 154 17.13 -0.54 -4.36
C LYS A 154 16.68 -0.34 -5.81
N THR A 155 17.35 -1.01 -6.73
CA THR A 155 16.96 -1.02 -8.15
C THR A 155 16.17 -2.28 -8.47
N ILE A 156 15.04 -2.10 -9.15
CA ILE A 156 14.15 -3.16 -9.61
C ILE A 156 14.07 -3.03 -11.13
N THR A 157 14.32 -4.14 -11.82
CA THR A 157 14.30 -4.22 -13.28
C THR A 157 13.31 -5.31 -13.67
N ALA A 158 12.39 -5.01 -14.58
CA ALA A 158 11.50 -6.01 -15.16
C ALA A 158 12.27 -6.88 -16.18
N ASN A 159 11.84 -8.13 -16.33
CA ASN A 159 12.33 -9.00 -17.40
C ASN A 159 11.56 -8.81 -18.70
N THR A 160 12.15 -9.33 -19.78
CA THR A 160 11.54 -9.38 -21.11
C THR A 160 10.19 -10.07 -21.11
N ASP A 161 10.04 -11.15 -20.34
CA ASP A 161 8.76 -11.87 -20.19
C ASP A 161 7.63 -10.97 -19.69
N THR A 162 7.93 -9.98 -18.85
CA THR A 162 6.93 -9.03 -18.34
C THR A 162 6.54 -7.99 -19.40
N PHE A 163 7.43 -7.66 -20.35
CA PHE A 163 7.16 -6.77 -21.49
C PHE A 163 6.38 -7.49 -22.61
N ASP A 164 6.79 -8.73 -22.95
CA ASP A 164 6.33 -9.44 -24.15
C ASP A 164 4.96 -10.12 -23.94
N GLN A 165 4.60 -10.41 -22.69
CA GLN A 165 3.38 -11.15 -22.37
C GLN A 165 2.19 -10.23 -22.13
N THR A 166 1.10 -10.48 -22.86
CA THR A 166 -0.20 -9.83 -22.61
C THR A 166 -0.65 -10.06 -21.16
N PRO A 167 -0.96 -8.99 -20.41
CA PRO A 167 -1.50 -9.11 -19.06
C PRO A 167 -2.79 -9.92 -19.01
N LEU A 168 -3.03 -10.63 -17.92
CA LEU A 168 -4.25 -11.43 -17.74
C LEU A 168 -5.51 -10.57 -17.93
N ALA A 169 -6.52 -11.14 -18.59
CA ALA A 169 -7.80 -10.47 -18.79
C ALA A 169 -8.45 -10.14 -17.44
N GLY A 170 -8.93 -8.89 -17.30
CA GLY A 170 -9.53 -8.39 -16.05
C GLY A 170 -8.53 -7.92 -14.99
N MET A 171 -7.23 -8.17 -15.15
CA MET A 171 -6.19 -7.63 -14.28
C MET A 171 -5.76 -6.24 -14.74
N SER A 172 -5.57 -5.33 -13.78
CA SER A 172 -5.02 -4.01 -14.08
C SER A 172 -3.62 -4.11 -14.66
N LYS A 173 -3.31 -3.30 -15.68
CA LYS A 173 -2.02 -3.31 -16.37
C LYS A 173 -0.87 -2.88 -15.45
N ILE A 174 -1.14 -1.93 -14.55
CA ILE A 174 -0.15 -1.54 -13.54
C ILE A 174 0.11 -2.65 -12.51
N ASP A 175 -0.92 -3.40 -12.12
CA ASP A 175 -0.74 -4.51 -11.17
C ASP A 175 0.09 -5.62 -11.85
N TRP A 176 -0.20 -5.95 -13.12
CA TRP A 176 0.65 -6.87 -13.89
C TRP A 176 2.12 -6.43 -13.91
N MET A 177 2.35 -5.16 -14.25
CA MET A 177 3.67 -4.57 -14.39
C MET A 177 4.45 -4.57 -13.06
N MET A 178 3.87 -3.98 -12.01
CA MET A 178 4.52 -3.80 -10.71
C MET A 178 4.76 -5.15 -10.03
N LEU A 179 3.73 -6.01 -9.96
CA LEU A 179 3.82 -7.28 -9.24
C LEU A 179 4.83 -8.24 -9.89
N SER A 180 4.85 -8.29 -11.22
CA SER A 180 5.79 -9.15 -11.95
C SER A 180 7.23 -8.65 -11.83
N ALA A 181 7.46 -7.33 -11.92
CA ALA A 181 8.80 -6.76 -11.77
C ALA A 181 9.39 -6.96 -10.37
N ILE A 182 8.58 -6.74 -9.32
CA ILE A 182 8.98 -6.96 -7.92
C ILE A 182 9.30 -8.43 -7.67
N ARG A 183 8.51 -9.35 -8.25
CA ARG A 183 8.80 -10.79 -8.13
C ARG A 183 10.06 -11.19 -8.86
N HIS A 184 10.26 -10.67 -10.07
CA HIS A 184 11.43 -10.97 -10.88
C HIS A 184 12.72 -10.52 -10.17
N SER A 185 12.73 -9.33 -9.55
CA SER A 185 13.94 -8.79 -8.90
C SER A 185 14.48 -9.61 -7.72
N GLU A 186 13.66 -10.45 -7.08
CA GLU A 186 14.14 -11.35 -6.01
C GLU A 186 14.59 -12.71 -6.53
N ASN A 187 14.19 -13.08 -7.75
CA ASN A 187 14.63 -14.32 -8.37
C ASN A 187 15.99 -14.11 -9.07
N ALA A 188 17.05 -13.93 -8.29
CA ALA A 188 18.41 -13.70 -8.82
C ALA A 188 18.96 -14.84 -9.73
N PHE A 189 18.32 -16.02 -9.74
CA PHE A 189 18.77 -17.21 -10.49
C PHE A 189 17.69 -17.87 -11.36
N TYR A 190 16.43 -17.43 -11.30
CA TYR A 190 15.31 -18.05 -12.04
C TYR A 190 14.51 -16.97 -12.75
N ASP A 191 14.32 -17.12 -14.06
CA ASP A 191 13.46 -16.21 -14.82
C ASP A 191 12.02 -16.38 -14.35
N TYR A 192 11.48 -15.38 -13.62
CA TYR A 192 10.07 -15.41 -13.24
C TYR A 192 9.19 -15.18 -14.46
N ASN A 193 8.48 -16.22 -14.88
CA ASN A 193 7.53 -16.13 -15.97
C ASN A 193 6.11 -15.95 -15.38
N PRO A 194 5.48 -14.77 -15.50
CA PRO A 194 4.19 -14.49 -14.87
C PRO A 194 3.05 -15.34 -15.44
N LYS A 195 3.18 -16.02 -16.59
CA LYS A 195 2.19 -16.99 -17.09
C LYS A 195 2.43 -18.42 -16.61
N ASN A 196 3.69 -18.81 -16.46
CA ASN A 196 4.06 -20.21 -16.25
C ASN A 196 4.44 -20.53 -14.79
N ASP A 197 4.88 -19.53 -14.02
CA ASP A 197 5.32 -19.74 -12.65
C ASP A 197 4.19 -19.49 -11.65
N ARG A 198 3.74 -20.60 -11.06
CA ARG A 198 2.72 -20.64 -10.00
C ARG A 198 3.24 -21.27 -8.71
N GLY A 199 4.43 -21.88 -8.74
CA GLY A 199 5.06 -22.60 -7.62
C GLY A 199 5.95 -21.73 -6.72
N THR A 200 7.03 -22.31 -6.20
CA THR A 200 8.00 -21.64 -5.31
C THR A 200 8.61 -20.37 -5.89
N ALA A 201 8.81 -20.32 -7.21
CA ALA A 201 9.33 -19.15 -7.93
C ALA A 201 8.42 -17.91 -7.86
N ALA A 202 7.15 -18.07 -7.47
CA ALA A 202 6.20 -16.97 -7.24
C ALA A 202 6.02 -16.64 -5.74
N PHE A 203 6.40 -17.55 -4.84
CA PHE A 203 6.12 -17.44 -3.41
C PHE A 203 7.08 -16.53 -2.67
N THR A 204 6.55 -15.51 -1.98
CA THR A 204 7.36 -14.57 -1.19
C THR A 204 7.69 -15.14 0.18
N THR A 205 8.97 -15.28 0.47
CA THR A 205 9.49 -15.62 1.79
C THR A 205 9.28 -14.49 2.79
N HIS A 206 9.29 -14.80 4.07
CA HIS A 206 9.15 -13.78 5.11
C HIS A 206 10.31 -12.77 5.11
N TRP A 207 11.53 -13.18 4.74
CA TRP A 207 12.68 -12.28 4.64
C TRP A 207 12.53 -11.25 3.52
N GLU A 208 12.04 -11.67 2.35
CA GLU A 208 11.72 -10.77 1.24
C GLU A 208 10.64 -9.77 1.67
N MET A 209 9.59 -10.24 2.36
CA MET A 209 8.53 -9.36 2.87
C MET A 209 9.06 -8.31 3.86
N THR A 210 9.85 -8.71 4.87
CA THR A 210 10.48 -7.77 5.81
C THR A 210 11.36 -6.75 5.07
N ALA A 211 12.19 -7.21 4.12
CA ALA A 211 13.06 -6.35 3.35
C ALA A 211 12.28 -5.37 2.46
N TRP A 212 11.19 -5.80 1.83
CA TRP A 212 10.33 -4.95 1.03
C TRP A 212 9.62 -3.89 1.89
N ILE A 213 8.98 -4.28 2.99
CA ILE A 213 8.27 -3.33 3.87
C ILE A 213 9.24 -2.30 4.44
N SER A 214 10.42 -2.74 4.89
CA SER A 214 11.46 -1.86 5.44
C SER A 214 12.05 -0.89 4.41
N ASN A 215 11.87 -1.17 3.11
CA ASN A 215 12.32 -0.29 2.05
C ASN A 215 11.36 0.89 1.80
N ILE A 216 10.12 0.84 2.32
CA ILE A 216 9.16 1.93 2.17
C ILE A 216 9.56 3.08 3.11
N VAL A 217 9.66 4.29 2.56
CA VAL A 217 10.07 5.48 3.30
C VAL A 217 9.06 5.81 4.41
N GLY A 218 9.58 6.04 5.61
CA GLY A 218 8.79 6.42 6.78
C GLY A 218 8.03 5.25 7.42
N ILE A 219 8.33 4.01 7.05
CA ILE A 219 7.74 2.82 7.66
C ILE A 219 8.75 2.09 8.53
N GLY A 220 8.28 1.62 9.68
CA GLY A 220 8.91 0.58 10.48
C GLY A 220 8.18 -0.76 10.32
N GLU A 221 8.92 -1.86 10.45
CA GLU A 221 8.36 -3.20 10.50
C GLU A 221 8.83 -3.91 11.78
N ASN A 222 7.93 -4.73 12.34
CA ASN A 222 8.28 -5.71 13.36
C ASN A 222 7.61 -7.05 13.04
N ARG A 223 8.42 -8.09 12.88
CA ARG A 223 7.97 -9.46 12.63
C ARG A 223 7.65 -10.19 13.93
N ASP A 224 6.43 -10.71 14.03
CA ASP A 224 5.97 -11.64 15.06
C ASP A 224 5.80 -13.03 14.42
N SER A 225 6.70 -13.97 14.77
CA SER A 225 6.69 -15.34 14.21
C SER A 225 5.77 -16.32 14.92
N SER A 226 4.97 -15.84 15.87
CA SER A 226 3.95 -16.64 16.53
C SER A 226 2.77 -15.74 16.90
N PRO A 227 2.10 -15.15 15.90
CA PRO A 227 1.11 -14.12 16.16
C PRO A 227 -0.08 -14.69 16.93
N THR A 228 -0.41 -14.02 18.02
CA THR A 228 -1.58 -14.31 18.82
C THR A 228 -2.70 -13.35 18.46
N ILE A 229 -3.94 -13.73 18.77
CA ILE A 229 -5.09 -12.80 18.64
C ILE A 229 -4.82 -11.50 19.42
N SER A 230 -4.19 -11.62 20.60
CA SER A 230 -3.88 -10.47 21.43
C SER A 230 -2.82 -9.56 20.81
N SER A 231 -1.73 -10.11 20.26
CA SER A 231 -0.68 -9.30 19.63
C SER A 231 -1.21 -8.60 18.38
N VAL A 232 -1.95 -9.30 17.53
CA VAL A 232 -2.60 -8.72 16.34
C VAL A 232 -3.60 -7.62 16.70
N ASN A 233 -4.49 -7.85 17.66
CA ASN A 233 -5.45 -6.83 18.08
C ASN A 233 -4.77 -5.62 18.70
N SER A 234 -3.74 -5.82 19.52
CA SER A 234 -2.98 -4.73 20.12
C SER A 234 -2.33 -3.84 19.07
N ALA A 235 -1.72 -4.45 18.04
CA ALA A 235 -1.11 -3.72 16.93
C ALA A 235 -2.14 -2.88 16.17
N ILE A 236 -3.25 -3.48 15.74
CA ILE A 236 -4.30 -2.77 14.98
C ILE A 236 -4.93 -1.65 15.82
N ASN A 237 -5.22 -1.91 17.10
CA ASN A 237 -5.78 -0.91 18.00
C ASN A 237 -4.82 0.27 18.27
N SER A 238 -3.52 0.06 18.05
CA SER A 238 -2.50 1.11 18.14
C SER A 238 -2.31 1.86 16.82
N GLY A 239 -3.19 1.66 15.83
CA GLY A 239 -3.13 2.34 14.53
C GLY A 239 -2.22 1.67 13.50
N LYS A 240 -1.60 0.53 13.82
CA LYS A 240 -0.65 -0.16 12.94
C LYS A 240 -1.36 -0.99 11.89
N THR A 241 -0.73 -1.16 10.73
CA THR A 241 -1.20 -2.11 9.71
C THR A 241 -0.58 -3.49 9.98
N VAL A 242 -1.35 -4.57 9.87
CA VAL A 242 -0.85 -5.94 10.09
C VAL A 242 -1.01 -6.76 8.82
N VAL A 243 0.11 -7.26 8.29
CA VAL A 243 0.11 -8.29 7.23
C VAL A 243 0.31 -9.65 7.90
N LEU A 244 -0.53 -10.64 7.59
CA LEU A 244 -0.35 -12.01 8.09
C LEU A 244 0.07 -12.92 6.94
N LEU A 245 1.07 -13.77 7.20
CA LEU A 245 1.29 -14.99 6.43
C LEU A 245 0.44 -16.10 7.03
N VAL A 246 -0.37 -16.75 6.20
CA VAL A 246 -1.36 -17.73 6.65
C VAL A 246 -1.33 -19.01 5.83
N ASP A 247 -1.80 -20.10 6.42
CA ASP A 247 -2.29 -21.27 5.68
C ASP A 247 -3.68 -20.96 5.12
N TRP A 248 -3.73 -20.60 3.84
CA TRP A 248 -4.97 -20.28 3.15
C TRP A 248 -5.93 -21.47 3.03
N GLY A 249 -5.42 -22.70 2.99
CA GLY A 249 -6.27 -23.90 2.96
C GLY A 249 -7.10 -24.03 4.23
N GLN A 250 -6.52 -23.65 5.37
CA GLN A 250 -7.21 -23.60 6.66
C GLN A 250 -8.22 -22.46 6.74
N LEU A 251 -7.86 -21.27 6.26
CA LEU A 251 -8.73 -20.10 6.35
C LEU A 251 -9.87 -20.10 5.32
N SER A 252 -9.60 -20.52 4.08
CA SER A 252 -10.55 -20.40 2.97
C SER A 252 -11.82 -21.25 3.14
N LYS A 253 -11.72 -22.36 3.89
CA LYS A 253 -12.85 -23.23 4.27
C LYS A 253 -13.86 -22.52 5.18
N ASN A 254 -13.44 -21.42 5.82
CA ASN A 254 -14.17 -20.66 6.84
C ASN A 254 -14.60 -19.25 6.36
N ILE A 255 -14.51 -18.98 5.06
CA ILE A 255 -14.94 -17.71 4.46
C ILE A 255 -16.45 -17.77 4.19
N LYS A 256 -17.20 -16.80 4.71
CA LYS A 256 -18.60 -16.59 4.27
C LYS A 256 -18.59 -16.06 2.83
N LYS A 257 -19.13 -16.82 1.87
CA LYS A 257 -19.41 -16.31 0.52
C LYS A 257 -20.78 -15.61 0.54
N LYS A 258 -20.97 -14.50 -0.20
CA LYS A 258 -22.25 -13.77 -0.27
C LYS A 258 -23.43 -14.77 -0.40
N GLY A 259 -24.29 -14.81 0.62
CA GLY A 259 -25.53 -15.61 0.64
C GLY A 259 -25.42 -17.09 1.01
N LYS A 260 -24.23 -17.62 1.34
CA LYS A 260 -24.09 -18.99 1.87
C LYS A 260 -23.10 -19.03 3.04
N GLU A 261 -23.57 -19.48 4.20
CA GLU A 261 -22.69 -19.76 5.34
C GLU A 261 -21.67 -20.83 4.96
N GLY A 262 -20.39 -20.47 5.06
CA GLY A 262 -19.30 -21.44 5.02
C GLY A 262 -19.31 -22.24 6.32
N SER A 263 -20.18 -23.24 6.42
CA SER A 263 -20.21 -24.19 7.54
C SER A 263 -19.65 -25.53 7.08
N LYS A 264 -18.32 -25.67 7.03
CA LYS A 264 -17.69 -26.99 7.07
C LYS A 264 -16.52 -26.92 8.02
N LYS A 265 -16.51 -27.83 9.02
CA LYS A 265 -15.42 -28.03 9.98
C LYS A 265 -14.06 -27.81 9.28
N SER A 266 -13.16 -27.09 9.93
CA SER A 266 -11.76 -26.96 9.53
C SER A 266 -11.23 -28.32 9.07
N GLY A 267 -10.93 -28.42 7.77
CA GLY A 267 -10.31 -29.62 7.24
C GLY A 267 -8.87 -29.71 7.71
N LYS A 268 -8.30 -30.91 7.72
CA LYS A 268 -6.85 -31.10 7.85
C LYS A 268 -6.11 -30.21 6.82
N PRO A 269 -4.87 -29.77 7.11
CA PRO A 269 -4.12 -28.95 6.18
C PRO A 269 -4.03 -29.64 4.82
N ASP A 270 -4.25 -28.89 3.73
CA ASP A 270 -4.25 -29.48 2.37
C ASP A 270 -2.83 -29.94 1.95
N SER A 271 -1.79 -29.52 2.69
CA SER A 271 -0.42 -30.02 2.62
C SER A 271 0.29 -29.81 3.95
N LEU A 272 1.10 -30.78 4.39
CA LEU A 272 1.93 -30.68 5.62
C LEU A 272 2.95 -29.53 5.53
N ILE A 273 3.48 -29.24 4.33
CA ILE A 273 4.46 -28.18 4.11
C ILE A 273 3.79 -26.81 4.27
N ASN A 274 2.63 -26.61 3.64
CA ASN A 274 1.85 -25.36 3.76
C ASN A 274 1.40 -25.11 5.20
N SER A 275 1.13 -26.18 5.96
CA SER A 275 0.77 -26.09 7.37
C SER A 275 1.91 -25.58 8.25
N TRP A 276 3.17 -25.68 7.79
CA TRP A 276 4.34 -25.24 8.54
C TRP A 276 4.83 -23.86 8.10
N THR A 277 4.82 -23.58 6.79
CA THR A 277 5.40 -22.34 6.26
C THR A 277 4.37 -21.25 5.97
N GLY A 278 3.08 -21.58 5.93
CA GLY A 278 2.07 -20.70 5.32
C GLY A 278 2.25 -20.65 3.80
N ASN A 279 1.25 -20.10 3.11
CA ASN A 279 1.24 -20.06 1.65
C ASN A 279 0.59 -18.81 1.06
N HIS A 280 0.10 -17.89 1.89
CA HIS A 280 -0.63 -16.72 1.40
C HIS A 280 -0.50 -15.52 2.33
N TYR A 281 -0.33 -14.33 1.77
CA TYR A 281 -0.33 -13.08 2.53
C TYR A 281 -1.71 -12.42 2.49
N ILE A 282 -2.15 -11.93 3.65
CA ILE A 282 -3.39 -11.18 3.83
C ILE A 282 -3.11 -9.90 4.62
N ILE A 283 -3.91 -8.86 4.44
CA ILE A 283 -3.82 -7.64 5.27
C ILE A 283 -5.02 -7.60 6.21
N MET A 284 -4.78 -7.43 7.49
CA MET A 284 -5.84 -7.24 8.48
C MET A 284 -6.44 -5.84 8.32
N THR A 285 -7.76 -5.78 8.13
CA THR A 285 -8.46 -4.49 7.95
C THR A 285 -9.17 -4.02 9.21
N LYS A 286 -9.41 -4.94 10.17
CA LYS A 286 -10.03 -4.66 11.47
C LYS A 286 -9.48 -5.61 12.55
N PRO A 287 -9.60 -5.23 13.84
CA PRO A 287 -9.32 -6.14 14.95
C PRO A 287 -10.17 -7.41 14.90
N ILE A 288 -9.60 -8.50 15.40
CA ILE A 288 -10.27 -9.80 15.57
C ILE A 288 -11.28 -9.68 16.72
N THR A 289 -12.54 -9.96 16.42
CA THR A 289 -13.61 -10.08 17.41
C THR A 289 -13.66 -11.50 17.96
N VAL A 290 -13.77 -11.64 19.29
CA VAL A 290 -13.83 -12.95 19.97
C VAL A 290 -15.21 -13.11 20.61
N ASN A 291 -15.93 -14.16 20.24
CA ASN A 291 -17.25 -14.52 20.75
C ASN A 291 -17.23 -15.97 21.25
N GLY A 292 -16.97 -16.16 22.55
CA GLY A 292 -16.77 -17.49 23.12
C GLY A 292 -15.55 -18.19 22.48
N ASN A 293 -15.76 -19.39 21.92
CA ASN A 293 -14.69 -20.13 21.22
C ASN A 293 -14.57 -19.77 19.73
N GLN A 294 -15.37 -18.83 19.23
CA GLN A 294 -15.33 -18.40 17.84
C GLN A 294 -14.65 -17.03 17.72
N ILE A 295 -13.91 -16.83 16.62
CA ILE A 295 -13.37 -15.53 16.24
C ILE A 295 -13.93 -15.11 14.88
N THR A 296 -14.05 -13.80 14.68
CA THR A 296 -14.41 -13.19 13.40
C THR A 296 -13.49 -12.01 13.11
N PHE A 297 -13.00 -11.91 11.88
CA PHE A 297 -12.12 -10.82 11.46
C PHE A 297 -12.27 -10.53 9.97
N GLU A 298 -11.89 -9.31 9.58
CA GLU A 298 -11.93 -8.83 8.21
C GLU A 298 -10.53 -8.68 7.65
N ILE A 299 -10.32 -9.25 6.48
CA ILE A 299 -9.04 -9.25 5.77
C ILE A 299 -9.21 -8.66 4.40
N TRP A 300 -8.13 -8.12 3.86
CA TRP A 300 -7.96 -7.86 2.44
C TRP A 300 -7.14 -8.99 1.80
N THR A 301 -7.58 -9.42 0.62
CA THR A 301 -6.85 -10.32 -0.29
C THR A 301 -7.49 -10.32 -1.68
N TRP A 302 -6.69 -10.45 -2.75
CA TRP A 302 -7.19 -10.41 -4.14
C TRP A 302 -8.12 -9.22 -4.40
N ALA A 303 -7.64 -8.00 -4.14
CA ALA A 303 -8.41 -6.75 -4.30
C ALA A 303 -9.79 -6.74 -3.60
N SER A 304 -9.98 -7.57 -2.56
CA SER A 304 -11.30 -7.76 -1.96
C SER A 304 -11.22 -7.92 -0.46
N ARG A 305 -12.18 -7.31 0.24
CA ARG A 305 -12.38 -7.55 1.67
C ARG A 305 -13.19 -8.82 1.90
N ARG A 306 -12.78 -9.62 2.87
CA ARG A 306 -13.42 -10.88 3.25
C ARG A 306 -13.55 -10.99 4.76
N THR A 307 -14.70 -11.47 5.20
CA THR A 307 -14.92 -11.83 6.61
C THR A 307 -14.65 -13.31 6.79
N ILE A 308 -13.80 -13.63 7.76
CA ILE A 308 -13.48 -15.00 8.15
C ILE A 308 -14.04 -15.26 9.54
N THR A 309 -14.68 -16.42 9.72
CA THR A 309 -15.19 -16.86 11.02
C THR A 309 -14.69 -18.28 11.29
N LEU A 310 -13.87 -18.50 12.32
CA LEU A 310 -13.35 -19.83 12.71
C LEU A 310 -13.29 -20.02 14.22
N GLN A 311 -13.05 -21.26 14.69
CA GLN A 311 -12.77 -21.51 16.10
C GLN A 311 -11.42 -20.88 16.50
N LYS A 312 -11.34 -20.33 17.70
CA LYS A 312 -10.18 -19.61 18.24
C LYS A 312 -8.89 -20.43 18.14
N GLU A 313 -8.95 -21.72 18.44
CA GLU A 313 -7.81 -22.64 18.37
C GLU A 313 -7.19 -22.76 16.97
N TYR A 314 -7.98 -22.59 15.90
CA TYR A 314 -7.46 -22.66 14.53
C TYR A 314 -6.71 -21.40 14.11
N PHE A 315 -6.81 -20.30 14.87
CA PHE A 315 -6.04 -19.10 14.53
C PHE A 315 -4.54 -19.35 14.62
N ALA A 316 -4.07 -19.93 15.73
CA ALA A 316 -2.65 -20.25 15.93
C ALA A 316 -2.16 -21.33 14.94
N ILE A 317 -3.07 -22.15 14.41
CA ILE A 317 -2.76 -23.14 13.38
C ILE A 317 -2.68 -22.47 12.00
N ALA A 318 -3.48 -21.45 11.74
CA ALA A 318 -3.53 -20.81 10.43
C ALA A 318 -2.51 -19.68 10.27
N ALA A 319 -2.33 -18.83 11.29
CA ALA A 319 -1.41 -17.70 11.25
C ALA A 319 0.03 -18.16 11.54
N LYS A 320 0.97 -17.80 10.66
CA LYS A 320 2.36 -18.26 10.68
C LYS A 320 3.34 -17.16 11.00
N ASP A 321 3.12 -15.99 10.41
CA ASP A 321 3.86 -14.78 10.69
C ASP A 321 2.90 -13.59 10.68
N ALA A 322 3.26 -12.55 11.43
CA ALA A 322 2.70 -11.23 11.30
C ALA A 322 3.81 -10.21 11.07
N PHE A 323 3.58 -9.28 10.15
CA PHE A 323 4.41 -8.13 9.88
C PHE A 323 3.61 -6.91 10.35
N ILE A 324 4.05 -6.34 11.47
CA ILE A 324 3.40 -5.18 12.09
C ILE A 324 4.08 -3.94 11.52
N VAL A 325 3.32 -3.21 10.72
CA VAL A 325 3.76 -2.04 9.96
C VAL A 325 3.35 -0.78 10.71
N ASP A 326 4.35 0.03 11.05
CA ASP A 326 4.21 1.26 11.82
C ASP A 326 4.57 2.47 10.95
N ASP A 327 3.74 3.51 10.99
CA ASP A 327 4.08 4.79 10.37
C ASP A 327 5.01 5.53 11.33
N HIS A 328 6.29 5.66 10.98
CA HIS A 328 7.18 6.54 11.72
C HIS A 328 6.85 8.00 11.39
N GLU A 329 6.90 8.87 12.39
CA GLU A 329 6.91 10.32 12.14
C GLU A 329 8.15 10.65 11.30
N ARG A 330 7.93 11.21 10.11
CA ARG A 330 8.98 11.65 9.18
C ARG A 330 9.56 13.00 9.57
#